data_AF-A0A8T8K8L0-F1
#
_entry.id   AF-A0A8T8K8L0-F1
#
_cell.length_a   1.000
_cell.length_b   1.000
_cell.length_c   1.000
_cell.angle_alpha   90.00
_cell.angle_beta   90.00
_cell.angle_gamma   90.00
#
_symmetry.space_group_name_H-M   'P 1'
#
loop_
_entity.id
_entity.type
_entity.pdbx_description
1 polymer ?
#
loop_
_entity_poly.entity_id
_entity_poly.type
_entity_poly.pdbx_seq_one_letter_code
_entity_poly.pdbx_strand_id
1 'polypeptide(L)'
;MPITTKKSFKPLREVEVDYEIDHSKCESCPDRPCLKSCPVDAVHEIPPDNQIEIDEKCFGCVLCREACPYDAITMRTRLSEPIRENVPNINPKLCRQCGACIGACKTGAIHFTSSGNHEPHSEIDEEKCVRCGYCSRVCPTDAIKYGEILPRSVVGGKAIVVNQKDCIGCMTCTRVCPSRGAINVGKMSKLPFIDPSYCARCEECMEVCPSAAIKYSSRKRAYENFSKIKTMEIVSELLEKDSQKLSHDAGKIDEVLNRLARDISYRHKEGEFIEDVTDILHDKIQGLVDNDLEIGDVKDILEFTSPERIIKVVDENCIGCGSCIEPCPVRCIQLEMPSPIHIGEECVKCGKCVEICPMDAVDLKEEYFATDENRILFRRRTIQGMKQGEVKVDNDLCQSCGVCVNKCPVDALSLKQDDLQVNRQKCIVCGECETICPVKAIEMEMKT
;
A
#
# COMPACT_ATOMS: atom_id res chain seq x y z
N MET A 1 16.06 -2.38 29.52
CA MET A 1 14.81 -1.59 29.37
C MET A 1 14.20 -1.91 28.00
N PRO A 2 12.99 -1.43 27.65
CA PRO A 2 12.51 -1.61 26.28
C PRO A 2 13.49 -0.92 25.31
N ILE A 3 14.03 -1.71 24.37
CA ILE A 3 14.86 -1.19 23.28
C ILE A 3 13.91 -0.75 22.18
N THR A 4 13.82 0.56 21.93
CA THR A 4 12.98 1.10 20.86
C THR A 4 13.81 1.16 19.59
N THR A 5 13.42 0.36 18.60
CA THR A 5 14.06 0.31 17.28
C THR A 5 13.16 1.00 16.26
N LYS A 6 13.69 1.99 15.54
CA LYS A 6 12.90 2.81 14.62
C LYS A 6 13.63 3.11 13.32
N LYS A 7 12.97 2.81 12.19
CA LYS A 7 13.41 3.26 10.87
C LYS A 7 12.86 4.65 10.59
N SER A 8 13.75 5.62 10.35
CA SER A 8 13.38 6.97 9.94
C SER A 8 13.89 7.30 8.53
N PHE A 9 12.99 7.89 7.75
CA PHE A 9 13.27 8.29 6.38
C PHE A 9 13.88 9.69 6.38
N LYS A 10 15.13 9.79 5.92
CA LYS A 10 15.72 11.07 5.57
C LYS A 10 15.72 11.27 4.07
N PRO A 11 15.76 12.53 3.60
CA PRO A 11 15.84 12.84 2.18
C PRO A 11 17.04 12.23 1.43
N LEU A 12 18.05 11.65 2.13
CA LEU A 12 19.34 11.26 1.52
C LEU A 12 19.83 9.83 1.85
N ARG A 13 19.20 9.13 2.81
CA ARG A 13 19.43 7.70 3.13
C ARG A 13 18.40 7.22 4.15
N GLU A 14 18.09 5.92 4.13
CA GLU A 14 17.35 5.29 5.22
C GLU A 14 18.26 5.17 6.44
N VAL A 15 17.75 5.59 7.60
CA VAL A 15 18.47 5.43 8.87
C VAL A 15 17.62 4.59 9.80
N GLU A 16 18.17 3.46 10.23
CA GLU A 16 17.62 2.69 11.33
C GLU A 16 18.31 3.15 12.61
N VAL A 17 17.51 3.65 13.55
CA VAL A 17 17.94 4.18 14.84
C VAL A 17 17.39 3.27 15.91
N ASP A 18 18.29 2.55 16.56
CA ASP A 18 17.98 1.79 17.77
C ASP A 18 18.46 2.61 18.96
N TYR A 19 17.56 2.91 19.89
CA TYR A 19 17.93 3.65 21.09
C TYR A 19 17.34 3.03 22.36
N GLU A 20 18.06 3.23 23.46
CA GLU A 20 17.63 2.86 24.80
C GLU A 20 17.97 4.03 25.73
N ILE A 21 17.02 4.42 26.57
CA ILE A 21 17.22 5.43 27.60
C ILE A 21 17.20 4.71 28.95
N ASP A 22 18.34 4.73 29.63
CA ASP A 22 18.49 4.26 30.99
C ASP A 22 17.93 5.31 31.94
N HIS A 23 16.62 5.26 32.17
CA HIS A 23 15.91 6.14 33.09
C HIS A 23 16.42 6.09 34.53
N SER A 24 17.20 5.05 34.92
CA SER A 24 17.86 5.01 36.23
C SER A 24 19.13 5.88 36.30
N LYS A 25 19.70 6.23 35.15
CA LYS A 25 20.84 7.15 35.00
C LYS A 25 20.42 8.54 34.48
N CYS A 26 19.21 8.67 33.96
CA CYS A 26 18.70 9.92 33.43
C CYS A 26 18.36 10.90 34.56
N GLU A 27 19.28 11.84 34.82
CA GLU A 27 19.11 12.87 35.84
C GLU A 27 18.48 14.16 35.30
N SER A 28 17.82 14.92 36.18
CA SER A 28 17.23 16.23 35.88
C SER A 28 18.31 17.31 35.73
N CYS A 29 19.02 17.29 34.60
CA CYS A 29 20.09 18.23 34.26
C CYS A 29 19.58 19.68 34.15
N PRO A 30 20.19 20.66 34.85
CA PRO A 30 19.76 22.08 34.80
C PRO A 30 19.71 22.68 33.39
N ASP A 31 20.63 22.26 32.52
CA ASP A 31 20.81 22.83 31.17
C ASP A 31 20.25 21.95 30.04
N ARG A 32 19.72 20.76 30.36
CA ARG A 32 19.16 19.80 29.40
C ARG A 32 20.00 19.66 28.11
N PRO A 33 21.27 19.23 28.22
CA PRO A 33 22.20 19.20 27.09
C PRO A 33 21.74 18.26 25.96
N CYS A 34 21.01 17.19 26.28
CA CYS A 34 20.38 16.28 25.32
C CYS A 34 19.29 16.94 24.47
N LEU A 35 18.51 17.86 25.03
CA LEU A 35 17.50 18.64 24.29
C LEU A 35 18.18 19.69 23.41
N LYS A 36 19.11 20.48 23.99
CA LYS A 36 19.83 21.55 23.26
C LYS A 36 20.68 21.03 22.10
N SER A 37 21.21 19.82 22.22
CA SER A 37 22.02 19.19 21.18
C SER A 37 21.20 18.58 20.05
N CYS A 38 19.88 18.41 20.23
CA CYS A 38 19.01 17.80 19.24
C CYS A 38 18.65 18.80 18.12
N PRO A 39 19.10 18.59 16.87
CA PRO A 39 18.93 19.57 15.79
C PRO A 39 17.56 19.48 15.10
N VAL A 40 16.73 18.49 15.45
CA VAL A 40 15.38 18.24 14.89
C VAL A 40 14.29 18.46 15.93
N ASP A 41 14.65 18.85 17.16
CA ASP A 41 13.72 18.88 18.29
C ASP A 41 12.97 17.55 18.43
N ALA A 42 13.73 16.45 18.41
CA ALA A 42 13.23 15.09 18.58
C ALA A 42 13.36 14.58 20.01
N VAL A 43 14.10 15.27 20.89
CA VAL A 43 14.25 14.87 22.29
C VAL A 43 13.35 15.78 23.11
N HIS A 44 12.44 15.21 23.91
CA HIS A 44 11.45 15.95 24.69
C HIS A 44 11.43 15.49 26.13
N GLU A 45 10.92 16.33 27.04
CA GLU A 45 10.73 15.97 28.44
C GLU A 45 9.33 15.40 28.69
N ILE A 46 9.24 14.38 29.54
CA ILE A 46 8.00 13.77 30.00
C ILE A 46 7.75 14.20 31.47
N PRO A 47 6.68 14.99 31.74
CA PRO A 47 6.23 15.27 33.10
C PRO A 47 5.56 14.04 33.75
N PRO A 48 5.58 13.88 35.09
CA PRO A 48 6.15 14.79 36.11
C PRO A 48 7.62 14.50 36.46
N ASP A 49 8.16 13.36 36.02
CA ASP A 49 9.46 12.85 36.48
C ASP A 49 10.67 13.47 35.76
N ASN A 50 10.44 14.47 34.90
CA ASN A 50 11.50 15.21 34.20
C ASN A 50 12.46 14.31 33.39
N GLN A 51 12.00 13.12 33.01
CA GLN A 51 12.70 12.18 32.14
C GLN A 51 12.58 12.61 30.67
N ILE A 52 13.37 12.01 29.79
CA ILE A 52 13.35 12.34 28.36
C ILE A 52 12.79 11.21 27.50
N GLU A 53 12.16 11.58 26.39
CA GLU A 53 11.76 10.70 25.29
C GLU A 53 12.39 11.15 23.98
N ILE A 54 12.44 10.25 23.01
CA ILE A 54 12.91 10.52 21.65
C ILE A 54 11.78 10.21 20.67
N ASP A 55 11.32 11.21 19.91
CA ASP A 55 10.22 11.09 18.95
C ASP A 55 10.67 10.64 17.54
N GLU A 56 9.70 10.59 16.64
CA GLU A 56 9.85 10.13 15.26
C GLU A 56 10.71 11.00 14.34
N LYS A 57 10.99 12.25 14.73
CA LYS A 57 11.90 13.13 14.00
C LYS A 57 13.36 12.73 14.20
N CYS A 58 13.65 11.87 15.18
CA CYS A 58 15.00 11.41 15.46
C CYS A 58 15.57 10.63 14.28
N PHE A 59 16.84 10.92 14.01
CA PHE A 59 17.53 10.36 12.87
C PHE A 59 18.90 9.76 13.17
N GLY A 60 19.22 9.62 14.46
CA GLY A 60 20.46 8.97 14.85
C GLY A 60 21.71 9.84 14.65
N CYS A 61 21.67 11.15 14.92
CA CYS A 61 22.88 11.98 14.89
C CYS A 61 23.86 11.70 16.02
N VAL A 62 23.46 10.92 17.03
CA VAL A 62 24.17 10.63 18.29
C VAL A 62 24.53 11.86 19.14
N LEU A 63 24.17 13.08 18.75
CA LEU A 63 24.52 14.30 19.50
C LEU A 63 23.97 14.30 20.93
N CYS A 64 22.74 13.85 21.13
CA CYS A 64 22.14 13.76 22.46
C CYS A 64 22.85 12.73 23.35
N ARG A 65 23.35 11.62 22.78
CA ARG A 65 24.18 10.63 23.47
C ARG A 65 25.48 11.28 23.94
N GLU A 66 26.21 11.93 23.03
CA GLU A 66 27.50 12.57 23.36
C GLU A 66 27.33 13.73 24.35
N ALA A 67 26.18 14.39 24.33
CA ALA A 67 25.87 15.49 25.22
C ALA A 67 25.40 15.02 26.61
N CYS A 68 25.07 13.74 26.79
CA CYS A 68 24.57 13.21 28.06
C CYS A 68 25.72 12.97 29.04
N PRO A 69 25.80 13.69 30.18
CA PRO A 69 26.90 13.53 31.14
C PRO A 69 26.77 12.29 32.03
N TYR A 70 25.65 11.56 31.95
CA TYR A 70 25.35 10.38 32.76
C TYR A 70 25.31 9.09 31.94
N ASP A 71 25.67 9.16 30.65
CA ASP A 71 25.62 8.02 29.72
C ASP A 71 24.24 7.31 29.72
N ALA A 72 23.17 8.07 29.95
CA ALA A 72 21.81 7.55 30.05
C ALA A 72 21.23 7.16 28.68
N ILE A 73 21.85 7.58 27.57
CA ILE A 73 21.33 7.35 26.21
C ILE A 73 22.26 6.37 25.49
N THR A 74 21.79 5.18 25.19
CA THR A 74 22.45 4.28 24.25
C THR A 74 21.82 4.44 22.87
N MET A 75 22.65 4.62 21.84
CA MET A 75 22.17 4.77 20.47
C MET A 75 23.03 3.96 19.51
N ARG A 76 22.41 3.03 18.79
CA ARG A 76 23.00 2.27 17.68
C ARG A 76 22.33 2.74 16.39
N THR A 77 23.14 3.17 15.44
CA THR A 77 22.65 3.66 14.16
C THR A 77 23.15 2.76 13.06
N ARG A 78 22.22 2.18 12.31
CA ARG A 78 22.53 1.45 11.08
C ARG A 78 22.19 2.35 9.91
N LEU A 79 23.23 2.75 9.22
CA LEU A 79 23.15 3.59 8.04
C LEU A 79 23.10 2.67 6.84
N SER A 80 22.04 2.80 6.04
CA SER A 80 22.05 2.21 4.69
C SER A 80 23.23 2.78 3.89
N GLU A 81 23.72 2.02 2.89
CA GLU A 81 24.71 2.55 1.97
C GLU A 81 24.21 3.88 1.39
N PRO A 82 25.05 4.91 1.37
CA PRO A 82 24.64 6.17 0.78
C PRO A 82 24.31 5.93 -0.69
N ILE A 83 23.11 6.32 -1.11
CA ILE A 83 22.78 6.42 -2.53
C ILE A 83 23.83 7.36 -3.13
N ARG A 84 24.62 6.87 -4.09
CA ARG A 84 25.89 7.49 -4.60
C ARG A 84 25.75 8.93 -5.12
N GLU A 85 24.56 9.52 -5.13
CA GLU A 85 24.17 10.75 -5.82
C GLU A 85 23.92 11.96 -4.88
N ASN A 86 24.18 11.82 -3.57
CA ASN A 86 23.64 12.73 -2.54
C ASN A 86 24.66 13.63 -1.80
N VAL A 87 25.83 13.93 -2.36
CA VAL A 87 26.68 14.99 -1.79
C VAL A 87 25.98 16.34 -2.05
N PRO A 88 25.65 17.13 -1.01
CA PRO A 88 25.13 18.46 -1.23
C PRO A 88 26.23 19.29 -1.89
N ASN A 89 25.89 20.06 -2.92
CA ASN A 89 26.80 21.00 -3.55
C ASN A 89 26.26 22.42 -3.48
N ILE A 90 27.19 23.37 -3.42
CA ILE A 90 26.88 24.78 -3.28
C ILE A 90 27.13 25.45 -4.62
N ASN A 91 26.10 26.07 -5.19
CA ASN A 91 26.21 26.89 -6.37
C ASN A 91 26.85 28.25 -5.99
N PRO A 92 28.11 28.52 -6.36
CA PRO A 92 28.79 29.75 -5.96
C PRO A 92 28.10 31.00 -6.49
N LYS A 93 27.40 30.91 -7.62
CA LYS A 93 26.67 32.05 -8.23
C LYS A 93 25.35 32.39 -7.54
N LEU A 94 24.77 31.46 -6.79
CA LEU A 94 23.56 31.69 -5.99
C LEU A 94 23.89 31.99 -4.54
N CYS A 95 25.09 31.60 -4.08
CA CYS A 95 25.53 31.82 -2.72
C CYS A 95 25.66 33.31 -2.42
N ARG A 96 24.84 33.81 -1.48
CA ARG A 96 24.91 35.20 -0.99
C ARG A 96 25.81 35.40 0.22
N GLN A 97 26.68 34.42 0.48
CA GLN A 97 27.66 34.47 1.57
C GLN A 97 27.05 34.71 2.97
N CYS A 98 25.76 34.40 3.16
CA CYS A 98 25.04 34.70 4.39
C CYS A 98 25.44 33.83 5.60
N GLY A 99 26.23 32.77 5.39
CA GLY A 99 26.72 31.90 6.46
C GLY A 99 25.68 30.97 7.10
N ALA A 100 24.41 31.00 6.68
CA ALA A 100 23.35 30.18 7.27
C ALA A 100 23.67 28.67 7.24
N CYS A 101 24.23 28.17 6.13
CA CYS A 101 24.64 26.77 6.00
C CYS A 101 25.83 26.39 6.89
N ILE A 102 26.74 27.33 7.16
CA ILE A 102 27.88 27.14 8.08
C ILE A 102 27.35 27.01 9.51
N GLY A 103 26.46 27.91 9.95
CA GLY A 103 25.86 27.86 11.29
C GLY A 103 25.00 26.60 11.53
N ALA A 104 24.37 26.08 10.47
CA ALA A 104 23.61 24.84 10.53
C ALA A 104 24.47 23.56 10.49
N CYS A 105 25.72 23.65 10.01
CA CYS A 105 26.59 22.49 9.89
C CYS A 105 27.25 22.13 11.21
N LYS A 106 26.67 21.18 11.94
CA LYS A 106 27.23 20.71 13.23
C LYS A 106 28.48 19.84 13.11
N THR A 107 28.78 19.32 11.92
CA THR A 107 30.02 18.55 11.68
C THR A 107 31.20 19.42 11.26
N GLY A 108 30.99 20.73 11.09
CA GLY A 108 32.05 21.64 10.62
C GLY A 108 32.47 21.38 9.17
N ALA A 109 31.68 20.65 8.38
CA ALA A 109 31.99 20.33 7.00
C ALA A 109 31.88 21.54 6.05
N ILE A 110 31.18 22.62 6.42
CA ILE A 110 30.94 23.77 5.53
C ILE A 110 31.76 24.96 6.00
N HIS A 111 32.52 25.57 5.09
CA HIS A 111 33.39 26.72 5.38
C HIS A 111 33.34 27.75 4.25
N PHE A 112 33.78 28.98 4.52
CA PHE A 112 33.96 29.98 3.47
C PHE A 112 35.29 29.76 2.75
N THR A 113 35.26 29.88 1.42
CA THR A 113 36.45 29.90 0.58
C THR A 113 36.51 31.21 -0.19
N SER A 114 37.72 31.74 -0.35
CA SER A 114 38.02 32.95 -1.13
C SER A 114 39.23 32.77 -2.06
N SER A 115 39.60 31.52 -2.35
CA SER A 115 40.78 31.21 -3.16
C SER A 115 40.46 31.22 -4.67
N GLY A 116 41.21 32.03 -5.43
CA GLY A 116 41.13 32.13 -6.90
C GLY A 116 40.38 33.37 -7.44
N ASN A 117 40.11 33.41 -8.75
CA ASN A 117 39.40 34.50 -9.45
C ASN A 117 37.86 34.48 -9.22
N HIS A 118 37.36 33.74 -8.22
CA HIS A 118 35.93 33.59 -7.96
C HIS A 118 35.49 34.45 -6.77
N GLU A 119 34.22 34.88 -6.78
CA GLU A 119 33.62 35.53 -5.62
C GLU A 119 33.63 34.57 -4.41
N PRO A 120 33.79 35.10 -3.18
CA PRO A 120 33.77 34.29 -1.97
C PRO A 120 32.49 33.44 -1.89
N HIS A 121 32.57 32.18 -1.50
CA HIS A 121 31.38 31.34 -1.36
C HIS A 121 31.59 30.27 -0.30
N SER A 122 30.51 29.59 0.08
CA SER A 122 30.60 28.43 0.97
C SER A 122 30.96 27.18 0.18
N GLU A 123 31.84 26.36 0.74
CA GLU A 123 32.32 25.08 0.18
C GLU A 123 32.08 23.96 1.20
N ILE A 124 31.94 22.72 0.72
CA ILE A 124 31.64 21.55 1.54
C ILE A 124 32.82 20.58 1.48
N ASP A 125 33.41 20.31 2.64
CA ASP A 125 34.35 19.22 2.86
C ASP A 125 33.59 17.89 2.84
N GLU A 126 33.80 17.12 1.77
CA GLU A 126 33.10 15.87 1.53
C GLU A 126 33.45 14.77 2.54
N GLU A 127 34.67 14.79 3.08
CA GLU A 127 35.13 13.81 4.06
C GLU A 127 34.47 14.02 5.43
N LYS A 128 34.23 15.27 5.82
CA LYS A 128 33.53 15.63 7.06
C LYS A 128 32.01 15.63 6.94
N CYS A 129 31.47 15.56 5.72
CA CYS A 129 30.04 15.69 5.46
C CYS A 129 29.30 14.37 5.75
N VAL A 130 28.49 14.35 6.81
CA VAL A 130 27.64 13.19 7.16
C VAL A 130 26.34 13.13 6.35
N ARG A 131 26.19 13.99 5.33
CA ARG A 131 25.05 13.99 4.38
C ARG A 131 23.69 14.08 5.08
N CYS A 132 23.57 14.98 6.06
CA CYS A 132 22.34 15.16 6.85
C CYS A 132 21.29 16.05 6.18
N GLY A 133 21.69 16.88 5.21
CA GLY A 133 20.82 17.73 4.40
C GLY A 133 20.36 19.05 5.03
N TYR A 134 20.76 19.37 6.26
CA TYR A 134 20.35 20.59 6.97
C TYR A 134 20.76 21.88 6.27
N CYS A 135 21.95 21.90 5.66
CA CYS A 135 22.46 23.05 4.93
C CYS A 135 21.51 23.49 3.80
N SER A 136 20.83 22.55 3.13
CA SER A 136 19.84 22.85 2.10
C SER A 136 18.59 23.56 2.64
N ARG A 137 18.14 23.20 3.85
CA ARG A 137 16.92 23.74 4.46
C ARG A 137 17.09 25.17 4.96
N VAL A 138 18.29 25.50 5.42
CA VAL A 138 18.61 26.83 5.95
C VAL A 138 19.09 27.81 4.89
N CYS A 139 19.29 27.36 3.64
CA CYS A 139 19.82 28.22 2.58
C CYS A 139 18.69 29.11 2.03
N PRO A 140 18.68 30.43 2.30
CA PRO A 140 17.58 31.32 1.91
C PRO A 140 17.54 31.60 0.41
N THR A 141 18.56 31.16 -0.32
CA THR A 141 18.78 31.45 -1.75
C THR A 141 18.75 30.19 -2.61
N ASP A 142 18.45 29.05 -2.00
CA ASP A 142 18.45 27.75 -2.68
C ASP A 142 19.78 27.44 -3.39
N ALA A 143 20.89 27.99 -2.91
CA ALA A 143 22.21 27.78 -3.48
C ALA A 143 22.72 26.33 -3.26
N ILE A 144 22.15 25.60 -2.30
CA ILE A 144 22.60 24.24 -1.95
C ILE A 144 21.62 23.21 -2.49
N LYS A 145 22.09 22.33 -3.37
CA LYS A 145 21.30 21.26 -4.01
C LYS A 145 22.06 19.93 -3.96
N TYR A 146 21.50 18.87 -4.52
CA TYR A 146 22.08 17.53 -4.56
C TYR A 146 22.26 17.11 -6.03
N GLY A 147 23.37 16.46 -6.38
CA GLY A 147 23.72 16.07 -7.76
C GLY A 147 24.48 17.14 -8.56
N GLU A 148 24.98 16.84 -9.77
CA GLU A 148 25.80 17.77 -10.57
C GLU A 148 25.06 19.09 -10.92
N ILE A 149 25.66 20.24 -10.56
CA ILE A 149 25.16 21.57 -10.93
C ILE A 149 25.64 21.91 -12.35
N LEU A 150 24.71 22.00 -13.30
CA LEU A 150 24.97 22.63 -14.59
C LEU A 150 24.92 24.16 -14.47
N PRO A 151 25.83 24.91 -15.11
CA PRO A 151 25.85 26.36 -15.04
C PRO A 151 24.59 26.98 -15.66
N ARG A 152 23.86 27.79 -14.89
CA ARG A 152 22.73 28.60 -15.37
C ARG A 152 23.21 29.83 -16.14
N SER A 153 23.01 29.87 -17.45
CA SER A 153 22.80 31.12 -18.16
C SER A 153 21.29 31.38 -18.23
N VAL A 154 20.80 32.40 -17.51
CA VAL A 154 19.38 32.79 -17.57
C VAL A 154 19.21 34.28 -17.82
N VAL A 155 19.00 34.62 -19.09
CA VAL A 155 18.24 35.81 -19.49
C VAL A 155 16.81 35.36 -19.83
N GLY A 156 15.80 36.05 -19.30
CA GLY A 156 14.39 35.87 -19.66
C GLY A 156 13.62 34.83 -18.83
N GLY A 157 12.48 35.26 -18.25
CA GLY A 157 11.57 34.49 -17.39
C GLY A 157 10.77 33.37 -18.06
N LYS A 158 11.42 32.56 -18.92
CA LYS A 158 10.85 31.36 -19.55
C LYS A 158 11.42 30.09 -18.93
N ALA A 159 10.62 29.03 -18.88
CA ALA A 159 10.98 27.70 -18.39
C ALA A 159 10.45 26.62 -19.34
N ILE A 160 11.16 25.50 -19.45
CA ILE A 160 10.73 24.35 -20.25
C ILE A 160 9.73 23.53 -19.43
N VAL A 161 8.63 23.11 -20.04
CA VAL A 161 7.58 22.30 -19.42
C VAL A 161 7.17 21.16 -20.34
N VAL A 162 6.61 20.10 -19.76
CA VAL A 162 5.98 19.00 -20.51
C VAL A 162 4.47 19.24 -20.54
N ASN A 163 3.87 19.28 -21.73
CA ASN A 163 2.41 19.22 -21.86
C ASN A 163 1.94 17.78 -21.62
N GLN A 164 1.26 17.55 -20.50
CA GLN A 164 0.76 16.22 -20.12
C GLN A 164 -0.27 15.65 -21.12
N LYS A 165 -0.97 16.49 -21.89
CA LYS A 165 -1.94 16.03 -22.90
C LYS A 165 -1.29 15.55 -24.20
N ASP A 166 -0.18 16.17 -24.59
CA ASP A 166 0.50 15.89 -25.86
C ASP A 166 1.62 14.84 -25.68
N CYS A 167 1.96 14.50 -24.43
CA CYS A 167 3.04 13.56 -24.14
C CYS A 167 2.60 12.12 -24.36
N ILE A 168 3.31 11.39 -25.21
CA ILE A 168 3.04 9.97 -25.50
C ILE A 168 3.76 8.99 -24.55
N GLY A 169 4.47 9.49 -23.52
CA GLY A 169 5.10 8.63 -22.51
C GLY A 169 6.32 7.80 -22.97
N CYS A 170 7.02 8.19 -24.04
CA CYS A 170 8.16 7.40 -24.57
C CYS A 170 9.44 7.39 -23.70
N MET A 171 9.53 8.23 -22.66
CA MET A 171 10.66 8.33 -21.73
C MET A 171 12.04 8.62 -22.38
N THR A 172 12.08 9.19 -23.57
CA THR A 172 13.35 9.61 -24.19
C THR A 172 13.94 10.82 -23.47
N CYS A 173 13.10 11.80 -23.10
CA CYS A 173 13.53 13.01 -22.42
C CYS A 173 14.22 12.75 -21.07
N THR A 174 13.75 11.77 -20.31
CA THR A 174 14.34 11.40 -19.00
C THR A 174 15.75 10.84 -19.16
N ARG A 175 16.00 10.07 -20.23
CA ARG A 175 17.30 9.45 -20.51
C ARG A 175 18.34 10.43 -21.01
N VAL A 176 17.92 11.45 -21.77
CA VAL A 176 18.86 12.44 -22.33
C VAL A 176 19.12 13.62 -21.41
N CYS A 177 18.31 13.82 -20.36
CA CYS A 177 18.44 15.00 -19.52
C CYS A 177 19.74 14.97 -18.71
N PRO A 178 20.67 15.92 -18.93
CA PRO A 178 21.92 15.94 -18.18
C PRO A 178 21.73 16.47 -16.75
N SER A 179 20.59 17.09 -16.45
CA SER A 179 20.27 17.61 -15.12
C SER A 179 19.46 16.60 -14.33
N ARG A 180 20.14 15.86 -13.45
CA ARG A 180 19.50 14.89 -12.54
C ARG A 180 18.48 15.60 -11.64
N GLY A 181 17.27 15.05 -11.56
CA GLY A 181 16.14 15.63 -10.83
C GLY A 181 15.35 16.71 -11.58
N ALA A 182 15.81 17.15 -12.77
CA ALA A 182 15.06 18.11 -13.57
C ALA A 182 13.82 17.50 -14.23
N ILE A 183 13.87 16.23 -14.64
CA ILE A 183 12.70 15.51 -15.17
C ILE A 183 12.34 14.39 -14.20
N ASN A 184 11.12 14.45 -13.70
CA ASN A 184 10.53 13.45 -12.81
C ASN A 184 9.40 12.74 -13.55
N VAL A 185 9.04 11.52 -13.15
CA VAL A 185 7.93 10.77 -13.74
C VAL A 185 6.83 10.66 -12.69
N GLY A 186 5.61 11.10 -13.03
CA GLY A 186 4.47 11.00 -12.11
C GLY A 186 4.08 9.54 -11.89
N LYS A 187 3.81 9.15 -10.65
CA LYS A 187 3.32 7.82 -10.28
C LYS A 187 1.91 7.59 -10.81
N MET A 188 1.05 8.61 -10.79
CA MET A 188 -0.33 8.49 -11.29
C MET A 188 -0.39 8.56 -12.81
N SER A 189 0.18 9.63 -13.39
CA SER A 189 0.10 9.86 -14.84
C SER A 189 1.00 8.92 -15.63
N LYS A 190 2.04 8.36 -14.99
CA LYS A 190 3.15 7.66 -15.66
C LYS A 190 3.80 8.51 -16.76
N LEU A 191 3.70 9.84 -16.67
CA LEU A 191 4.24 10.78 -17.64
C LEU A 191 5.33 11.66 -17.03
N PRO A 192 6.31 12.11 -17.83
CA PRO A 192 7.36 12.98 -17.35
C PRO A 192 6.85 14.41 -17.09
N PHE A 193 7.37 15.06 -16.07
CA PHE A 193 7.18 16.47 -15.77
C PHE A 193 8.50 17.12 -15.33
N ILE A 194 8.66 18.41 -15.59
CA ILE A 194 9.93 19.12 -15.36
C ILE A 194 9.83 19.96 -14.07
N ASP A 195 10.83 19.84 -13.18
CA ASP A 195 11.04 20.80 -12.09
C ASP A 195 11.83 22.01 -12.63
N PRO A 196 11.20 23.20 -12.74
CA PRO A 196 11.87 24.39 -13.25
C PRO A 196 13.05 24.84 -12.37
N SER A 197 13.12 24.37 -11.13
CA SER A 197 14.18 24.67 -10.15
C SER A 197 15.46 23.89 -10.42
N TYR A 198 15.39 22.78 -11.16
CA TYR A 198 16.53 21.96 -11.55
C TYR A 198 16.86 22.11 -13.04
N CYS A 199 15.89 22.45 -13.88
CA CYS A 199 16.09 22.60 -15.32
C CYS A 199 17.14 23.68 -15.69
N ALA A 200 18.23 23.26 -16.34
CA ALA A 200 19.27 24.14 -16.90
C ALA A 200 18.87 24.83 -18.21
N ARG A 201 17.81 24.33 -18.87
CA ARG A 201 17.29 24.80 -20.17
C ARG A 201 18.32 24.63 -21.31
N CYS A 202 18.96 23.47 -21.38
CA CYS A 202 19.86 23.08 -22.48
C CYS A 202 19.12 22.56 -23.72
N GLU A 203 17.79 22.49 -23.68
CA GLU A 203 16.91 22.12 -24.81
C GLU A 203 17.03 20.68 -25.33
N GLU A 204 17.99 19.88 -24.86
CA GLU A 204 18.16 18.46 -25.25
C GLU A 204 16.86 17.63 -25.22
N CYS A 205 16.10 17.75 -24.13
CA CYS A 205 14.84 17.04 -23.97
C CYS A 205 13.75 17.49 -24.96
N MET A 206 13.83 18.73 -25.45
CA MET A 206 12.91 19.27 -26.45
C MET A 206 13.23 18.71 -27.83
N GLU A 207 14.51 18.62 -28.19
CA GLU A 207 14.97 18.13 -29.49
C GLU A 207 14.61 16.65 -29.69
N VAL A 208 14.75 15.83 -28.65
CA VAL A 208 14.46 14.38 -28.74
C VAL A 208 12.99 14.02 -28.53
N CYS A 209 12.10 15.00 -28.33
CA CYS A 209 10.70 14.73 -28.03
C CYS A 209 9.89 14.45 -29.31
N PRO A 210 9.49 13.19 -29.59
CA PRO A 210 8.84 12.84 -30.86
C PRO A 210 7.45 13.46 -31.03
N SER A 211 6.74 13.73 -29.93
CA SER A 211 5.42 14.37 -29.96
C SER A 211 5.47 15.89 -29.82
N ALA A 212 6.67 16.48 -29.74
CA ALA A 212 6.89 17.90 -29.47
C ALA A 212 6.14 18.42 -28.22
N ALA A 213 5.86 17.55 -27.24
CA ALA A 213 5.12 17.90 -26.02
C ALA A 213 5.93 18.81 -25.07
N ILE A 214 7.24 18.90 -25.26
CA ILE A 214 8.15 19.66 -24.39
C ILE A 214 8.37 21.03 -25.03
N LYS A 215 7.96 22.12 -24.35
CA LYS A 215 7.97 23.48 -24.90
C LYS A 215 8.33 24.51 -23.84
N TYR A 216 8.69 25.71 -24.29
CA TYR A 216 8.79 26.85 -23.41
C TYR A 216 7.42 27.34 -22.92
N SER A 217 7.39 27.73 -21.65
CA SER A 217 6.29 28.43 -20.98
C SER A 217 6.83 29.61 -20.18
N SER A 218 5.94 30.50 -19.73
CA SER A 218 6.32 31.49 -18.72
C SER A 218 6.71 30.79 -17.42
N ARG A 219 7.68 31.37 -16.71
CA ARG A 219 8.19 30.83 -15.44
C ARG A 219 7.07 30.68 -14.41
N LYS A 220 6.20 31.68 -14.28
CA LYS A 220 5.03 31.63 -13.39
C LYS A 220 4.16 30.39 -13.65
N ARG A 221 3.75 30.19 -14.91
CA ARG A 221 2.90 29.06 -15.30
C ARG A 221 3.60 27.71 -15.14
N ALA A 222 4.92 27.67 -15.35
CA ALA A 222 5.72 26.45 -15.16
C ALA A 222 5.73 26.01 -13.69
N TYR A 223 5.96 26.94 -12.75
CA TYR A 223 5.90 26.65 -11.32
C TYR A 223 4.50 26.29 -10.84
N GLU A 224 3.46 26.99 -11.31
CA GLU A 224 2.07 26.65 -10.99
C GLU A 224 1.70 25.23 -11.43
N ASN A 225 2.08 24.83 -12.65
CA ASN A 225 1.84 23.49 -13.16
C ASN A 225 2.63 22.43 -12.38
N PHE A 226 3.90 22.70 -12.09
CA PHE A 226 4.75 21.80 -11.30
C PHE A 226 4.17 21.58 -9.90
N SER A 227 3.77 22.65 -9.20
CA SER A 227 3.15 22.56 -7.88
C SER A 227 1.87 21.72 -7.90
N LYS A 228 1.00 21.91 -8.90
CA LYS A 228 -0.23 21.10 -9.05
C LYS A 228 0.08 19.61 -9.21
N ILE A 229 1.01 19.26 -10.09
CA ILE A 229 1.41 17.86 -10.31
C ILE A 229 1.99 17.29 -9.01
N LYS A 230 2.91 18.03 -8.36
CA LYS A 230 3.54 17.58 -7.11
C LYS A 230 2.52 17.37 -5.98
N THR A 231 1.52 18.23 -5.85
CA THR A 231 0.45 18.03 -4.86
C THR A 231 -0.34 16.76 -5.15
N MET A 232 -0.69 16.49 -6.41
CA MET A 232 -1.39 15.25 -6.78
C MET A 232 -0.55 14.00 -6.49
N GLU A 233 0.77 14.06 -6.73
CA GLU A 233 1.68 12.96 -6.42
C GLU A 233 1.77 12.67 -4.91
N ILE A 234 1.82 13.71 -4.07
CA ILE A 234 1.80 13.55 -2.60
C ILE A 234 0.49 12.91 -2.15
N VAL A 235 -0.65 13.37 -2.70
CA VAL A 235 -1.96 12.78 -2.39
C VAL A 235 -2.01 11.31 -2.80
N SER A 236 -1.46 10.96 -3.96
CA SER A 236 -1.36 9.56 -4.41
C SER A 236 -0.57 8.69 -3.44
N GLU A 237 0.57 9.18 -2.95
CA GLU A 237 1.40 8.42 -1.99
C GLU A 237 0.68 8.19 -0.66
N LEU A 238 -0.07 9.17 -0.18
CA LEU A 238 -0.90 9.03 1.01
C LEU A 238 -2.00 7.98 0.81
N LEU A 239 -2.72 8.06 -0.32
CA LEU A 239 -3.78 7.10 -0.67
C LEU A 239 -3.25 5.67 -0.82
N GLU A 240 -2.09 5.49 -1.47
CA GLU A 240 -1.45 4.17 -1.58
C GLU A 240 -1.12 3.59 -0.21
N LYS A 241 -0.58 4.42 0.71
CA LYS A 241 -0.23 4.00 2.06
C LYS A 241 -1.46 3.60 2.88
N ASP A 242 -2.51 4.40 2.83
CA ASP A 242 -3.75 4.13 3.55
C ASP A 242 -4.47 2.90 2.99
N SER A 243 -4.47 2.72 1.66
CA SER A 243 -4.99 1.53 1.00
C SER A 243 -4.24 0.26 1.39
N GLN A 244 -2.91 0.30 1.46
CA GLN A 244 -2.11 -0.83 1.92
C GLN A 244 -2.41 -1.19 3.38
N LYS A 245 -2.58 -0.19 4.25
CA LYS A 245 -2.95 -0.42 5.65
C LYS A 245 -4.32 -1.11 5.75
N LEU A 246 -5.33 -0.58 5.05
CA LEU A 246 -6.68 -1.17 5.02
C LEU A 246 -6.67 -2.61 4.50
N SER A 247 -5.93 -2.89 3.43
CA SER A 247 -5.80 -4.24 2.89
C SER A 247 -5.16 -5.21 3.88
N HIS A 248 -4.17 -4.75 4.66
CA HIS A 248 -3.52 -5.57 5.69
C HIS A 248 -4.46 -5.86 6.86
N ASP A 249 -5.19 -4.85 7.33
CA ASP A 249 -6.14 -5.00 8.42
C ASP A 249 -7.31 -5.92 8.02
N ALA A 250 -7.84 -5.80 6.80
CA ALA A 250 -8.84 -6.72 6.26
C ALA A 250 -8.33 -8.18 6.20
N GLY A 251 -7.07 -8.39 5.77
CA GLY A 251 -6.46 -9.72 5.73
C GLY A 251 -6.32 -10.36 7.11
N LYS A 252 -5.99 -9.58 8.15
CA LYS A 252 -5.97 -10.10 9.53
C LYS A 252 -7.36 -10.51 10.01
N ILE A 253 -8.38 -9.71 9.71
CA ILE A 253 -9.76 -10.00 10.11
C ILE A 253 -10.24 -11.28 9.43
N ASP A 254 -9.94 -11.46 8.14
CA ASP A 254 -10.26 -12.70 7.43
C ASP A 254 -9.60 -13.94 8.09
N GLU A 255 -8.34 -13.83 8.53
CA GLU A 255 -7.67 -14.92 9.25
C GLU A 255 -8.37 -15.27 10.58
N VAL A 256 -8.84 -14.25 11.31
CA VAL A 256 -9.62 -14.43 12.54
C VAL A 256 -10.94 -15.12 12.27
N LEU A 257 -11.69 -14.65 11.27
CA LEU A 257 -12.98 -15.22 10.87
C LEU A 257 -12.81 -16.69 10.47
N ASN A 258 -11.83 -17.01 9.62
CA ASN A 258 -11.54 -18.38 9.17
C ASN A 258 -11.11 -19.31 10.32
N ARG A 259 -10.38 -18.79 11.32
CA ARG A 259 -10.02 -19.57 12.51
C ARG A 259 -11.24 -19.81 13.40
N LEU A 260 -12.04 -18.78 13.63
CA LEU A 260 -13.25 -18.86 14.45
C LEU A 260 -14.29 -19.80 13.82
N ALA A 261 -14.52 -19.70 12.51
CA ALA A 261 -15.40 -20.59 11.75
C ALA A 261 -14.98 -22.06 11.96
N ARG A 262 -13.70 -22.38 11.77
CA ARG A 262 -13.17 -23.74 12.01
C ARG A 262 -13.38 -24.22 13.45
N ASP A 263 -13.11 -23.37 14.44
CA ASP A 263 -13.29 -23.72 15.86
C ASP A 263 -14.75 -24.04 16.19
N ILE A 264 -15.69 -23.23 15.69
CA ILE A 264 -17.13 -23.43 15.88
C ILE A 264 -17.57 -24.69 15.14
N SER A 265 -17.19 -24.83 13.88
CA SER A 265 -17.58 -25.94 13.02
C SER A 265 -17.11 -27.30 13.54
N TYR A 266 -15.99 -27.34 14.28
CA TYR A 266 -15.51 -28.54 14.97
C TYR A 266 -16.32 -28.89 16.24
N ARG A 267 -16.80 -27.87 16.97
CA ARG A 267 -17.59 -28.07 18.19
C ARG A 267 -19.01 -28.58 17.90
N HIS A 268 -19.60 -28.19 16.77
CA HIS A 268 -20.96 -28.59 16.38
C HIS A 268 -20.95 -29.75 15.38
N LYS A 269 -21.63 -30.84 15.74
CA LYS A 269 -21.77 -32.03 14.88
C LYS A 269 -23.06 -32.00 14.06
N GLU A 270 -23.98 -31.15 14.44
CA GLU A 270 -25.28 -30.95 13.84
C GLU A 270 -25.15 -30.45 12.39
N GLY A 271 -26.11 -30.88 11.56
CA GLY A 271 -26.22 -30.42 10.17
C GLY A 271 -26.61 -28.95 10.07
N GLU A 272 -27.30 -28.42 11.08
CA GLU A 272 -27.78 -27.04 11.14
C GLU A 272 -27.63 -26.49 12.55
N PHE A 273 -27.11 -25.27 12.67
CA PHE A 273 -27.05 -24.56 13.94
C PHE A 273 -26.87 -23.05 13.72
N ILE A 274 -27.11 -22.28 14.78
CA ILE A 274 -26.84 -20.85 14.86
C ILE A 274 -26.14 -20.59 16.20
N GLU A 275 -24.95 -19.99 16.16
CA GLU A 275 -24.21 -19.56 17.35
C GLU A 275 -23.98 -18.06 17.28
N ASP A 276 -24.23 -17.36 18.38
CA ASP A 276 -23.83 -15.95 18.51
C ASP A 276 -22.36 -15.88 18.89
N VAL A 277 -21.59 -15.16 18.08
CA VAL A 277 -20.14 -15.06 18.20
C VAL A 277 -19.67 -13.63 18.42
N THR A 278 -20.58 -12.70 18.71
CA THR A 278 -20.30 -11.26 18.81
C THR A 278 -19.14 -10.97 19.75
N ASP A 279 -19.21 -11.46 21.00
CA ASP A 279 -18.19 -11.20 22.02
C ASP A 279 -16.85 -11.87 21.67
N ILE A 280 -16.89 -13.12 21.19
CA ILE A 280 -15.69 -13.88 20.79
C ILE A 280 -14.96 -13.18 19.65
N LEU A 281 -15.71 -12.65 18.68
CA LEU A 281 -15.14 -11.96 17.55
C LEU A 281 -14.57 -10.59 17.97
N HIS A 282 -15.29 -9.87 18.82
CA HIS A 282 -14.83 -8.59 19.36
C HIS A 282 -13.49 -8.74 20.10
N ASP A 283 -13.40 -9.72 21.02
CA ASP A 283 -12.17 -10.02 21.76
C ASP A 283 -11.01 -10.40 20.84
N LYS A 284 -11.26 -11.24 19.82
CA LYS A 284 -10.22 -11.68 18.88
C LYS A 284 -9.73 -10.55 17.97
N ILE A 285 -10.61 -9.63 17.55
CA ILE A 285 -10.26 -8.52 16.65
C ILE A 285 -9.56 -7.39 17.42
N GLN A 286 -10.02 -7.04 18.63
CA GLN A 286 -9.39 -6.02 19.48
C GLN A 286 -7.92 -6.33 19.81
N GLY A 287 -7.55 -7.61 19.89
CA GLY A 287 -6.16 -8.01 20.12
C GLY A 287 -5.22 -7.89 18.91
N LEU A 288 -5.70 -7.56 17.71
CA LEU A 288 -4.94 -7.65 16.45
C LEU A 288 -4.83 -6.35 15.64
N VAL A 289 -5.65 -5.35 15.96
CA VAL A 289 -5.68 -4.06 15.26
C VAL A 289 -5.48 -2.92 16.25
N ASP A 290 -4.48 -2.06 15.97
CA ASP A 290 -4.26 -0.84 16.73
C ASP A 290 -5.30 0.22 16.31
N ASN A 291 -6.18 0.56 17.25
CA ASN A 291 -7.31 1.51 17.21
C ASN A 291 -8.69 0.90 16.85
N ASP A 292 -9.61 1.03 17.81
CA ASP A 292 -11.07 1.05 17.74
C ASP A 292 -11.72 0.57 16.42
N LEU A 293 -11.66 -0.73 16.13
CA LEU A 293 -12.63 -1.35 15.23
C LEU A 293 -13.98 -1.41 15.96
N GLU A 294 -14.96 -0.67 15.46
CA GLU A 294 -16.32 -0.78 15.95
C GLU A 294 -16.98 -2.03 15.34
N ILE A 295 -18.00 -2.59 16.02
CA ILE A 295 -18.80 -3.69 15.45
C ILE A 295 -19.38 -3.31 14.07
N GLY A 296 -19.58 -2.01 13.82
CA GLY A 296 -19.99 -1.46 12.52
C GLY A 296 -19.03 -1.82 11.39
N ASP A 297 -17.72 -1.67 11.58
CA ASP A 297 -16.70 -1.93 10.56
C ASP A 297 -16.61 -3.41 10.17
N VAL A 298 -16.97 -4.30 11.10
CA VAL A 298 -17.00 -5.76 10.87
C VAL A 298 -18.19 -6.14 10.00
N LYS A 299 -19.34 -5.45 10.11
CA LYS A 299 -20.52 -5.75 9.30
C LYS A 299 -20.22 -5.61 7.81
N ASP A 300 -19.56 -4.52 7.43
CA ASP A 300 -19.19 -4.26 6.05
C ASP A 300 -18.28 -5.37 5.50
N ILE A 301 -17.33 -5.87 6.29
CA ILE A 301 -16.46 -6.99 5.89
C ILE A 301 -17.27 -8.28 5.71
N LEU A 302 -18.20 -8.57 6.62
CA LEU A 302 -19.05 -9.76 6.55
C LEU A 302 -19.97 -9.75 5.32
N GLU A 303 -20.42 -8.59 4.85
CA GLU A 303 -21.20 -8.46 3.61
C GLU A 303 -20.42 -8.87 2.36
N PHE A 304 -19.08 -8.76 2.38
CA PHE A 304 -18.22 -9.18 1.28
C PHE A 304 -17.71 -10.63 1.40
N THR A 305 -17.90 -11.27 2.56
CA THR A 305 -17.48 -12.65 2.79
C THR A 305 -18.51 -13.62 2.22
N SER A 306 -18.15 -14.33 1.15
CA SER A 306 -19.02 -15.34 0.55
C SER A 306 -19.21 -16.55 1.48
N PRO A 307 -20.41 -17.15 1.54
CA PRO A 307 -20.64 -18.36 2.32
C PRO A 307 -19.72 -19.51 1.89
N GLU A 308 -19.11 -20.18 2.86
CA GLU A 308 -18.28 -21.34 2.60
C GLU A 308 -19.17 -22.58 2.45
N ARG A 309 -19.14 -23.17 1.25
CA ARG A 309 -19.80 -24.45 0.99
C ARG A 309 -18.82 -25.60 1.20
N ILE A 310 -19.26 -26.63 1.92
CA ILE A 310 -18.46 -27.83 2.23
C ILE A 310 -19.22 -29.05 1.73
N ILE A 311 -18.64 -29.77 0.77
CA ILE A 311 -19.20 -30.99 0.21
C ILE A 311 -18.45 -32.20 0.75
N LYS A 312 -19.16 -33.24 1.19
CA LYS A 312 -18.58 -34.46 1.75
C LYS A 312 -19.35 -35.70 1.31
N VAL A 313 -18.63 -36.77 0.98
CA VAL A 313 -19.22 -38.09 0.75
C VAL A 313 -19.27 -38.84 2.09
N VAL A 314 -20.42 -39.41 2.41
CA VAL A 314 -20.62 -40.28 3.58
C VAL A 314 -20.39 -41.71 3.13
N ASP A 315 -19.19 -42.22 3.36
CA ASP A 315 -18.72 -43.52 2.86
C ASP A 315 -19.67 -44.66 3.21
N GLU A 316 -20.25 -44.65 4.41
CA GLU A 316 -21.17 -45.69 4.90
C GLU A 316 -22.50 -45.73 4.13
N ASN A 317 -22.92 -44.61 3.54
CA ASN A 317 -24.17 -44.49 2.80
C ASN A 317 -23.96 -44.70 1.29
N CYS A 318 -22.73 -44.54 0.79
CA CYS A 318 -22.45 -44.56 -0.64
C CYS A 318 -22.37 -46.00 -1.17
N ILE A 319 -23.40 -46.43 -1.89
CA ILE A 319 -23.45 -47.76 -2.50
C ILE A 319 -22.73 -47.87 -3.86
N GLY A 320 -22.06 -46.81 -4.33
CA GLY A 320 -21.36 -46.80 -5.62
C GLY A 320 -22.26 -46.92 -6.85
N CYS A 321 -23.50 -46.44 -6.81
CA CYS A 321 -24.44 -46.55 -7.94
C CYS A 321 -24.09 -45.67 -9.17
N GLY A 322 -23.26 -44.64 -8.99
CA GLY A 322 -22.81 -43.74 -10.07
C GLY A 322 -23.83 -42.71 -10.56
N SER A 323 -25.04 -42.63 -9.98
CA SER A 323 -26.12 -41.73 -10.44
C SER A 323 -25.77 -40.25 -10.47
N CYS A 324 -24.80 -39.81 -9.67
CA CYS A 324 -24.36 -38.42 -9.58
C CYS A 324 -23.23 -38.04 -10.56
N ILE A 325 -22.64 -39.01 -11.28
CA ILE A 325 -21.49 -38.80 -12.17
C ILE A 325 -21.92 -38.01 -13.43
N GLU A 326 -22.80 -38.59 -14.25
CA GLU A 326 -23.26 -37.97 -15.50
C GLU A 326 -23.96 -36.61 -15.29
N PRO A 327 -24.81 -36.41 -14.26
CA PRO A 327 -25.45 -35.12 -14.00
C PRO A 327 -24.50 -34.03 -13.46
N CYS A 328 -23.25 -34.34 -13.11
CA CYS A 328 -22.32 -33.35 -12.60
C CYS A 328 -21.96 -32.34 -13.70
N PRO A 329 -22.30 -31.04 -13.55
CA PRO A 329 -22.14 -30.05 -14.62
C PRO A 329 -20.67 -29.79 -14.99
N VAL A 330 -19.76 -30.04 -14.05
CA VAL A 330 -18.31 -29.88 -14.23
C VAL A 330 -17.57 -31.22 -14.31
N ARG A 331 -18.29 -32.35 -14.36
CA ARG A 331 -17.74 -33.71 -14.54
C ARG A 331 -16.55 -34.04 -13.62
N CYS A 332 -16.64 -33.65 -12.36
CA CYS A 332 -15.57 -33.83 -11.38
C CYS A 332 -15.72 -35.07 -10.48
N ILE A 333 -16.76 -35.89 -10.69
CA ILE A 333 -17.06 -37.05 -9.84
C ILE A 333 -16.55 -38.33 -10.51
N GLN A 334 -15.83 -39.15 -9.74
CA GLN A 334 -15.24 -40.41 -10.19
C GLN A 334 -15.69 -41.56 -9.28
N LEU A 335 -15.68 -42.78 -9.80
CA LEU A 335 -16.03 -43.99 -9.06
C LEU A 335 -15.02 -45.09 -9.38
N GLU A 336 -14.31 -45.57 -8.37
CA GLU A 336 -13.38 -46.70 -8.44
C GLU A 336 -13.85 -47.79 -7.50
N MET A 337 -14.63 -48.75 -8.02
CA MET A 337 -15.15 -49.84 -7.18
C MET A 337 -14.01 -50.64 -6.54
N PRO A 338 -14.11 -51.01 -5.25
CA PRO A 338 -15.31 -50.97 -4.39
C PRO A 338 -15.50 -49.67 -3.59
N SER A 339 -14.70 -48.64 -3.82
CA SER A 339 -14.73 -47.40 -3.04
C SER A 339 -15.97 -46.54 -3.32
N PRO A 340 -16.41 -45.71 -2.36
CA PRO A 340 -17.36 -44.62 -2.60
C PRO A 340 -16.92 -43.70 -3.75
N ILE A 341 -17.85 -42.88 -4.22
CA ILE A 341 -17.52 -41.85 -5.21
C ILE A 341 -16.46 -40.87 -4.65
N HIS A 342 -15.58 -40.39 -5.52
CA HIS A 342 -14.63 -39.33 -5.22
C HIS A 342 -15.05 -38.05 -5.95
N ILE A 343 -15.12 -36.93 -5.23
CA ILE A 343 -15.44 -35.61 -5.79
C ILE A 343 -14.14 -34.81 -5.89
N GLY A 344 -13.72 -34.47 -7.11
CA GLY A 344 -12.48 -33.73 -7.36
C GLY A 344 -12.53 -32.26 -6.95
N GLU A 345 -11.36 -31.62 -6.91
CA GLU A 345 -11.17 -30.22 -6.49
C GLU A 345 -11.88 -29.20 -7.40
N GLU A 346 -12.14 -29.56 -8.66
CA GLU A 346 -12.90 -28.77 -9.63
C GLU A 346 -14.41 -28.63 -9.27
N CYS A 347 -14.85 -29.22 -8.16
CA CYS A 347 -16.23 -29.15 -7.71
C CYS A 347 -16.64 -27.71 -7.35
N VAL A 348 -17.57 -27.17 -8.12
CA VAL A 348 -18.18 -25.85 -7.89
C VAL A 348 -19.28 -25.86 -6.81
N LYS A 349 -19.43 -26.96 -6.06
CA LYS A 349 -20.34 -27.10 -4.91
C LYS A 349 -21.79 -26.68 -5.22
N CYS A 350 -22.24 -27.04 -6.43
CA CYS A 350 -23.56 -26.66 -6.94
C CYS A 350 -24.72 -27.39 -6.27
N GLY A 351 -24.48 -28.55 -5.63
CA GLY A 351 -25.52 -29.32 -4.93
C GLY A 351 -26.28 -30.35 -5.79
N LYS A 352 -25.99 -30.47 -7.10
CA LYS A 352 -26.70 -31.42 -7.97
C LYS A 352 -26.55 -32.89 -7.55
N CYS A 353 -25.38 -33.26 -7.05
CA CYS A 353 -25.11 -34.60 -6.55
C CYS A 353 -25.85 -34.93 -5.25
N VAL A 354 -26.17 -33.92 -4.43
CA VAL A 354 -27.00 -34.08 -3.23
C VAL A 354 -28.44 -34.36 -3.64
N GLU A 355 -28.97 -33.52 -4.53
CA GLU A 355 -30.34 -33.62 -5.05
C GLU A 355 -30.67 -34.99 -5.67
N ILE A 356 -29.71 -35.61 -6.36
CA ILE A 356 -29.94 -36.88 -7.08
C ILE A 356 -29.52 -38.13 -6.29
N CYS A 357 -28.86 -37.99 -5.14
CA CYS A 357 -28.38 -39.16 -4.42
C CYS A 357 -29.54 -39.92 -3.78
N PRO A 358 -29.81 -41.19 -4.16
CA PRO A 358 -30.93 -41.94 -3.58
C PRO A 358 -30.66 -42.45 -2.16
N MET A 359 -29.41 -42.36 -1.70
CA MET A 359 -28.95 -42.89 -0.41
C MET A 359 -28.53 -41.79 0.57
N ASP A 360 -28.73 -40.51 0.22
CA ASP A 360 -28.25 -39.37 1.02
C ASP A 360 -26.77 -39.54 1.43
N ALA A 361 -25.95 -39.97 0.47
CA ALA A 361 -24.54 -40.26 0.68
C ALA A 361 -23.63 -39.07 0.36
N VAL A 362 -24.20 -37.93 -0.04
CA VAL A 362 -23.45 -36.72 -0.36
C VAL A 362 -24.05 -35.56 0.43
N ASP A 363 -23.30 -35.05 1.40
CA ASP A 363 -23.66 -33.89 2.20
C ASP A 363 -23.11 -32.62 1.57
N LEU A 364 -23.93 -31.57 1.51
CA LEU A 364 -23.50 -30.22 1.23
C LEU A 364 -23.97 -29.30 2.35
N LYS A 365 -23.01 -28.67 3.02
CA LYS A 365 -23.24 -27.70 4.10
C LYS A 365 -22.80 -26.32 3.64
N GLU A 366 -23.47 -25.30 4.13
CA GLU A 366 -23.09 -23.90 3.90
C GLU A 366 -22.92 -23.21 5.25
N GLU A 367 -21.75 -22.63 5.46
CA GLU A 367 -21.33 -21.96 6.68
C GLU A 367 -21.00 -20.50 6.39
N TYR A 368 -21.54 -19.58 7.18
CA TYR A 368 -21.33 -18.16 6.98
C TYR A 368 -21.63 -17.36 8.24
N PHE A 369 -21.03 -16.16 8.28
CA PHE A 369 -21.37 -15.15 9.25
C PHE A 369 -22.55 -14.33 8.74
N ALA A 370 -23.49 -14.03 9.63
CA ALA A 370 -24.66 -13.20 9.36
C ALA A 370 -24.76 -12.14 10.44
N THR A 371 -25.24 -10.96 10.07
CA THR A 371 -25.46 -9.86 11.01
C THR A 371 -26.96 -9.73 11.29
N ASP A 372 -27.32 -9.61 12.57
CA ASP A 372 -28.68 -9.37 13.03
C ASP A 372 -28.67 -8.24 14.06
N GLU A 373 -29.15 -7.05 13.67
CA GLU A 373 -29.01 -5.81 14.44
C GLU A 373 -27.56 -5.54 14.89
N ASN A 374 -27.23 -5.81 16.16
CA ASN A 374 -25.89 -5.63 16.75
C ASN A 374 -25.19 -6.96 17.07
N ARG A 375 -25.71 -8.07 16.55
CA ARG A 375 -25.17 -9.41 16.79
C ARG A 375 -24.55 -9.97 15.52
N ILE A 376 -23.44 -10.69 15.70
CA ILE A 376 -22.80 -11.46 14.65
C ILE A 376 -23.06 -12.93 14.96
N LEU A 377 -23.74 -13.60 14.02
CA LEU A 377 -24.16 -14.97 14.14
C LEU A 377 -23.36 -15.82 13.15
N PHE A 378 -22.80 -16.93 13.62
CA PHE A 378 -22.30 -17.97 12.73
C PHE A 378 -23.41 -18.99 12.47
N ARG A 379 -23.74 -19.21 11.20
CA ARG A 379 -24.83 -20.09 10.77
C ARG A 379 -24.28 -21.24 9.94
N ARG A 380 -24.76 -22.44 10.22
CA ARG A 380 -24.61 -23.60 9.33
C ARG A 380 -26.00 -24.05 8.89
N ARG A 381 -26.18 -24.29 7.60
CA ARG A 381 -27.38 -24.92 7.04
C ARG A 381 -27.06 -26.05 6.09
N THR A 382 -27.98 -27.00 5.96
CA THR A 382 -27.86 -28.09 4.98
C THR A 382 -28.43 -27.66 3.64
N ILE A 383 -27.72 -27.95 2.55
CA ILE A 383 -28.14 -27.61 1.20
C ILE A 383 -28.63 -28.87 0.51
N GLN A 384 -29.91 -28.89 0.14
CA GLN A 384 -30.56 -30.08 -0.43
C GLN A 384 -30.52 -30.15 -1.96
N GLY A 385 -29.96 -29.15 -2.65
CA GLY A 385 -29.88 -29.19 -4.11
C GLY A 385 -29.28 -27.94 -4.74
N MET A 386 -29.58 -27.76 -6.02
CA MET A 386 -29.07 -26.62 -6.79
C MET A 386 -29.65 -25.28 -6.32
N LYS A 387 -28.82 -24.23 -6.40
CA LYS A 387 -29.30 -22.85 -6.26
C LYS A 387 -30.35 -22.58 -7.34
N GLN A 388 -31.47 -22.00 -6.94
CA GLN A 388 -32.52 -21.57 -7.87
C GLN A 388 -32.48 -20.04 -7.95
N GLY A 389 -32.48 -19.50 -9.17
CA GLY A 389 -32.38 -18.06 -9.37
C GLY A 389 -32.16 -17.69 -10.83
N GLU A 390 -31.92 -16.40 -11.06
CA GLU A 390 -31.46 -15.89 -12.34
C GLU A 390 -30.30 -14.91 -12.16
N VAL A 391 -29.42 -14.86 -13.15
CA VAL A 391 -28.33 -13.89 -13.21
C VAL A 391 -28.81 -12.71 -14.05
N LYS A 392 -28.81 -11.51 -13.46
CA LYS A 392 -29.11 -10.26 -14.15
C LYS A 392 -27.81 -9.51 -14.45
N VAL A 393 -27.80 -8.83 -15.58
CA VAL A 393 -26.68 -8.00 -16.03
C VAL A 393 -27.20 -6.59 -16.26
N ASP A 394 -26.57 -5.63 -15.58
CA ASP A 394 -26.74 -4.21 -15.84
C ASP A 394 -25.81 -3.81 -17.00
N ASN A 395 -26.41 -3.54 -18.16
CA ASN A 395 -25.67 -3.18 -19.36
C ASN A 395 -25.12 -1.74 -19.33
N ASP A 396 -25.64 -0.87 -18.47
CA ASP A 396 -25.14 0.50 -18.33
C ASP A 396 -23.84 0.51 -17.49
N LEU A 397 -23.71 -0.42 -16.54
CA LEU A 397 -22.50 -0.58 -15.73
C LEU A 397 -21.44 -1.48 -16.38
N CYS A 398 -21.87 -2.48 -17.17
CA CYS A 398 -20.97 -3.47 -17.76
C CYS A 398 -19.94 -2.84 -18.70
N GLN A 399 -18.65 -3.11 -18.45
CA GLN A 399 -17.54 -2.64 -19.29
C GLN A 399 -17.14 -3.63 -20.39
N SER A 400 -17.92 -4.70 -20.58
CA SER A 400 -17.72 -5.70 -21.64
C SER A 400 -16.30 -6.30 -21.69
N CYS A 401 -15.67 -6.46 -20.52
CA CYS A 401 -14.29 -6.94 -20.39
C CYS A 401 -14.13 -8.47 -20.56
N GLY A 402 -15.23 -9.23 -20.47
CA GLY A 402 -15.25 -10.68 -20.70
C GLY A 402 -14.68 -11.55 -19.57
N VAL A 403 -14.29 -10.98 -18.42
CA VAL A 403 -13.71 -11.75 -17.30
C VAL A 403 -14.70 -12.80 -16.77
N CYS A 404 -15.97 -12.44 -16.60
CA CYS A 404 -17.02 -13.36 -16.16
C CYS A 404 -17.29 -14.50 -17.16
N VAL A 405 -17.08 -14.27 -18.46
CA VAL A 405 -17.19 -15.30 -19.50
C VAL A 405 -16.11 -16.35 -19.29
N ASN A 406 -14.84 -15.91 -19.15
CA ASN A 406 -13.70 -16.79 -18.97
C ASN A 406 -13.77 -17.60 -17.66
N LYS A 407 -14.41 -17.05 -16.63
CA LYS A 407 -14.50 -17.69 -15.32
C LYS A 407 -15.74 -18.58 -15.17
N CYS A 408 -16.66 -18.58 -16.13
CA CYS A 408 -17.88 -19.39 -16.05
C CYS A 408 -17.55 -20.89 -16.14
N PRO A 409 -17.85 -21.71 -15.12
CA PRO A 409 -17.47 -23.13 -15.12
C PRO A 409 -18.31 -24.00 -16.07
N VAL A 410 -19.39 -23.45 -16.63
CA VAL A 410 -20.37 -24.18 -17.47
C VAL A 410 -20.62 -23.49 -18.80
N ASP A 411 -19.76 -22.52 -19.18
CA ASP A 411 -19.86 -21.76 -20.43
C ASP A 411 -21.27 -21.19 -20.68
N ALA A 412 -21.91 -20.70 -19.61
CA ALA A 412 -23.24 -20.11 -19.68
C ALA A 412 -23.21 -18.63 -20.11
N LEU A 413 -22.07 -17.95 -19.99
CA LEU A 413 -21.92 -16.55 -20.39
C LEU A 413 -21.24 -16.46 -21.77
N SER A 414 -21.64 -15.48 -22.57
CA SER A 414 -20.98 -15.16 -23.85
C SER A 414 -21.01 -13.66 -24.10
N LEU A 415 -19.93 -13.11 -24.70
CA LEU A 415 -19.83 -11.70 -25.04
C LEU A 415 -19.86 -11.54 -26.56
N LYS A 416 -20.82 -10.77 -27.10
CA LYS A 416 -20.95 -10.48 -28.54
C LYS A 416 -21.13 -8.99 -28.76
N GLN A 417 -20.22 -8.34 -29.48
CA GLN A 417 -20.34 -6.92 -29.86
C GLN A 417 -20.74 -6.03 -28.65
N ASP A 418 -19.99 -6.18 -27.56
CA ASP A 418 -20.18 -5.46 -26.29
C ASP A 418 -21.46 -5.80 -25.51
N ASP A 419 -22.23 -6.81 -25.91
CA ASP A 419 -23.40 -7.34 -25.17
C ASP A 419 -23.08 -8.65 -24.45
N LEU A 420 -23.30 -8.69 -23.13
CA LEU A 420 -23.05 -9.86 -22.28
C LEU A 420 -24.33 -10.68 -22.15
N GLN A 421 -24.35 -11.87 -22.78
CA GLN A 421 -25.51 -12.74 -22.82
C GLN A 421 -25.35 -13.93 -21.87
N VAL A 422 -26.38 -14.18 -21.05
CA VAL A 422 -26.46 -15.33 -20.14
C VAL A 422 -27.41 -16.39 -20.70
N ASN A 423 -26.90 -17.60 -20.94
CA ASN A 423 -27.69 -18.77 -21.28
C ASN A 423 -28.33 -19.36 -20.01
N ARG A 424 -29.61 -19.07 -19.82
CA ARG A 424 -30.42 -19.53 -18.67
C ARG A 424 -30.54 -21.07 -18.57
N GLN A 425 -30.40 -21.80 -19.67
CA GLN A 425 -30.50 -23.26 -19.65
C GLN A 425 -29.19 -23.93 -19.18
N LYS A 426 -28.05 -23.27 -19.39
CA LYS A 426 -26.74 -23.76 -18.93
C LYS A 426 -26.36 -23.25 -17.55
N CYS A 427 -26.83 -22.05 -17.20
CA CYS A 427 -26.46 -21.40 -15.95
C CYS A 427 -26.89 -22.23 -14.74
N ILE A 428 -25.93 -22.57 -13.88
CA ILE A 428 -26.15 -23.30 -12.63
C ILE A 428 -26.25 -22.36 -11.42
N VAL A 429 -26.31 -21.04 -11.65
CA VAL A 429 -26.44 -20.00 -10.62
C VAL A 429 -25.35 -20.12 -9.54
N CYS A 430 -24.10 -20.39 -9.93
CA CYS A 430 -23.02 -20.61 -8.96
C CYS A 430 -22.62 -19.33 -8.22
N GLY A 431 -22.65 -18.17 -8.91
CA GLY A 431 -22.27 -16.86 -8.38
C GLY A 431 -20.90 -16.35 -8.77
N GLU A 432 -20.10 -17.17 -9.45
CA GLU A 432 -18.73 -16.83 -9.83
C GLU A 432 -18.64 -15.54 -10.67
N CYS A 433 -19.61 -15.31 -11.55
CA CYS A 433 -19.68 -14.12 -12.39
C CYS A 433 -19.98 -12.83 -11.62
N GLU A 434 -20.77 -12.91 -10.55
CA GLU A 434 -21.07 -11.79 -9.65
C GLU A 434 -19.83 -11.43 -8.83
N THR A 435 -19.20 -12.44 -8.20
CA THR A 435 -18.00 -12.25 -7.38
C THR A 435 -16.83 -11.66 -8.16
N ILE A 436 -16.63 -12.04 -9.42
CA ILE A 436 -15.48 -11.58 -10.22
C ILE A 436 -15.73 -10.23 -10.92
N CYS A 437 -16.94 -9.66 -10.87
CA CYS A 437 -17.27 -8.44 -11.58
C CYS A 437 -16.78 -7.20 -10.82
N PRO A 438 -15.72 -6.50 -11.28
CA PRO A 438 -15.13 -5.39 -10.53
C PRO A 438 -16.03 -4.15 -10.47
N VAL A 439 -16.96 -4.02 -11.43
CA VAL A 439 -17.92 -2.91 -11.52
C VAL A 439 -19.30 -3.27 -10.98
N LYS A 440 -19.47 -4.47 -10.40
CA LYS A 440 -20.74 -4.97 -9.86
C LYS A 440 -21.93 -4.87 -10.84
N ALA A 441 -21.67 -5.10 -12.13
CA ALA A 441 -22.69 -5.09 -13.17
C ALA A 441 -23.51 -6.39 -13.25
N ILE A 442 -23.20 -7.40 -12.43
CA ILE A 442 -23.86 -8.71 -12.43
C ILE A 442 -24.42 -8.95 -11.04
N GLU A 443 -25.69 -9.29 -10.96
CA GLU A 443 -26.41 -9.57 -9.71
C GLU A 443 -27.14 -10.92 -9.79
N MET A 444 -27.09 -11.69 -8.72
CA MET A 444 -27.86 -12.93 -8.59
C MET A 444 -29.19 -12.71 -7.87
N GLU A 445 -30.30 -12.92 -8.58
CA GLU A 445 -31.61 -12.99 -7.95
C GLU A 445 -31.95 -14.43 -7.57
N MET A 446 -31.89 -14.72 -6.27
CA MET A 446 -32.25 -16.02 -5.72
C MET A 446 -33.78 -16.16 -5.69
N LYS A 447 -34.29 -17.31 -6.14
CA LYS A 447 -35.70 -17.68 -5.91
C LYS A 447 -35.79 -18.25 -4.50
N THR A 448 -36.54 -17.55 -3.65
CA THR A 448 -36.84 -17.95 -2.26
C THR A 448 -37.70 -19.20 -2.16
#